data_AF-A0A0G3HHN4-F1
#
_entry.id   AF-A0A0G3HHN4-F1
#
_cell.length_a   1.000
_cell.length_b   1.000
_cell.length_c   1.000
_cell.angle_alpha   90.00
_cell.angle_beta   90.00
_cell.angle_gamma   90.00
#
_symmetry.space_group_name_H-M   'P 1'
#
loop_
_entity.id
_entity.type
_entity.pdbx_description
1 polymer ?
#
loop_
_entity_poly.entity_id
_entity_poly.type
_entity_poly.pdbx_seq_one_letter_code
_entity_poly.pdbx_strand_id
1 'polypeptide(L)'
;MASNRNRLTIAATSAAAGATLAVLASPLASAAPDHAWDSLAQCESGGNWHINTGNGYHGGLQFHPTTWHAFGGGEFAPTAYQATREQQIIVAERTLAQQGWGAWPACSAKMGLRGYGVTLRNQPVAPAASAPAASTAPSNPAAALNQSLPLGAPVAELSSAVEDFNPTQLSSNAVASQVLPAEIDSAVNFLEEIAGSSLPTF
;
A
#
# COMPACT_ATOMS: atom_id res chain seq x y z
N MET A 1 60.23 31.87 55.66
CA MET A 1 60.04 31.16 56.96
C MET A 1 58.65 31.57 57.45
N ALA A 2 57.65 30.74 57.75
CA ALA A 2 57.51 29.29 57.87
C ALA A 2 56.06 28.91 57.45
N SER A 3 55.91 27.66 57.02
CA SER A 3 54.69 27.02 56.53
C SER A 3 53.77 26.63 57.69
N ASN A 4 52.50 27.07 57.69
CA ASN A 4 51.45 26.45 58.50
C ASN A 4 50.52 25.64 57.59
N ARG A 5 50.64 24.31 57.69
CA ARG A 5 49.77 23.33 57.03
C ARG A 5 48.58 23.05 57.95
N ASN A 6 47.46 23.73 57.72
CA ASN A 6 46.21 23.35 58.38
C ASN A 6 45.66 22.09 57.70
N ARG A 7 45.87 20.95 58.35
CA ARG A 7 45.20 19.68 58.02
C ARG A 7 43.73 19.83 58.38
N LEU A 8 42.85 19.89 57.38
CA LEU A 8 41.42 19.70 57.58
C LEU A 8 41.02 18.32 57.07
N THR A 9 40.51 17.55 58.02
CA THR A 9 39.95 16.21 57.97
C THR A 9 38.90 16.07 56.87
N ILE A 10 39.13 15.18 55.91
CA ILE A 10 38.10 14.77 54.95
C ILE A 10 37.17 13.79 55.69
N ALA A 11 36.00 14.27 56.09
CA ALA A 11 34.92 13.42 56.56
C ALA A 11 34.38 12.62 55.36
N ALA A 12 34.65 11.31 55.34
CA ALA A 12 34.04 10.39 54.39
C ALA A 12 32.57 10.18 54.77
N THR A 13 31.67 10.98 54.20
CA THR A 13 30.23 10.71 54.21
C THR A 13 29.92 9.69 53.12
N SER A 14 29.74 8.44 53.53
CA SER A 14 29.19 7.37 52.69
C SER A 14 27.73 7.69 52.36
N ALA A 15 27.51 8.38 51.24
CA ALA A 15 26.19 8.53 50.65
C ALA A 15 25.90 7.30 49.78
N ALA A 16 25.28 6.27 50.36
CA ALA A 16 24.54 5.28 49.59
C ALA A 16 23.25 5.92 49.09
N ALA A 17 23.32 6.66 47.98
CA ALA A 17 22.14 7.20 47.30
C ALA A 17 21.74 6.22 46.20
N GLY A 18 20.59 5.58 46.39
CA GLY A 18 20.06 4.51 45.54
C GLY A 18 20.02 4.87 44.07
N ALA A 19 20.41 3.92 43.22
CA ALA A 19 20.17 3.97 41.79
C ALA A 19 18.65 3.91 41.55
N THR A 20 18.02 5.07 41.39
CA THR A 20 16.69 5.12 40.79
C THR A 20 16.86 4.75 39.32
N LEU A 21 16.52 3.50 38.99
CA LEU A 21 16.29 3.09 37.61
C LEU A 21 15.10 3.91 37.11
N ALA A 22 15.39 5.06 36.48
CA ALA A 22 14.42 5.79 35.70
C ALA A 22 14.06 4.92 34.49
N VAL A 23 13.02 4.11 34.64
CA VAL A 23 12.39 3.43 33.50
C VAL A 23 11.83 4.52 32.61
N LEU A 24 12.56 4.83 31.53
CA LEU A 24 12.04 5.65 30.45
C LEU A 24 10.88 4.87 29.83
N ALA A 25 9.67 5.15 30.29
CA ALA A 25 8.46 4.70 29.62
C ALA A 25 8.41 5.40 28.27
N SER A 26 8.92 4.74 27.23
CA SER A 26 8.70 5.18 25.87
C SER A 26 7.18 5.27 25.66
N PRO A 27 6.65 6.41 25.18
CA PRO A 27 5.24 6.47 24.85
C PRO A 27 4.96 5.36 23.82
N LEU A 28 4.07 4.43 24.16
CA LEU A 28 3.54 3.50 23.17
C LEU A 28 2.82 4.37 22.14
N ALA A 29 3.43 4.51 20.96
CA ALA A 29 2.79 5.19 19.86
C ALA A 29 1.53 4.40 19.51
N SER A 30 0.37 5.02 19.70
CA SER A 30 -0.91 4.40 19.39
C SER A 30 -0.95 4.03 17.91
N ALA A 31 -1.35 2.80 17.61
CA ALA A 31 -1.69 2.31 16.28
C ALA A 31 -2.34 3.39 15.41
N ALA A 32 -1.88 3.59 14.17
CA ALA A 32 -2.58 4.43 13.21
C ALA A 32 -3.99 3.85 12.94
N PRO A 33 -5.07 4.57 13.30
CA PRO A 33 -6.44 4.12 13.04
C PRO A 33 -6.80 4.32 11.56
N ASP A 34 -7.82 3.62 11.06
CA ASP A 34 -8.29 3.74 9.66
C ASP A 34 -8.54 5.19 9.23
N HIS A 35 -9.13 6.02 10.11
CA HIS A 35 -9.41 7.42 9.79
C HIS A 35 -8.15 8.26 9.57
N ALA A 36 -6.99 7.86 10.12
CA ALA A 36 -5.73 8.53 9.86
C ALA A 36 -5.26 8.27 8.43
N TRP A 37 -5.44 7.04 7.94
CA TRP A 37 -5.16 6.67 6.55
C TRP A 37 -6.13 7.34 5.57
N ASP A 38 -7.41 7.44 5.91
CA ASP A 38 -8.39 8.19 5.10
C ASP A 38 -8.05 9.67 5.00
N SER A 39 -7.70 10.28 6.12
CA SER A 39 -7.29 11.69 6.16
C SER A 39 -6.02 11.90 5.34
N LEU A 40 -5.10 10.94 5.37
CA LEU A 40 -3.88 10.99 4.56
C LEU A 40 -4.24 10.90 3.07
N ALA A 41 -5.07 9.94 2.67
CA ALA A 41 -5.56 9.81 1.30
C ALA A 41 -6.32 11.05 0.82
N GLN A 42 -7.08 11.69 1.72
CA GLN A 42 -7.74 12.96 1.42
C GLN A 42 -6.73 14.07 1.08
N CYS A 43 -5.59 14.10 1.76
CA CYS A 43 -4.52 15.05 1.50
C CYS A 43 -3.72 14.70 0.23
N GLU A 44 -3.43 13.42 0.01
CA GLU A 44 -2.57 12.93 -1.08
C GLU A 44 -3.29 12.88 -2.43
N SER A 45 -4.53 12.37 -2.47
CA SER A 45 -5.28 12.13 -3.71
C SER A 45 -6.67 12.76 -3.75
N GLY A 46 -7.03 13.55 -2.73
CA GLY A 46 -8.40 14.01 -2.56
C GLY A 46 -9.38 12.91 -2.13
N GLY A 47 -8.86 11.76 -1.64
CA GLY A 47 -9.64 10.64 -1.15
C GLY A 47 -9.98 9.60 -2.22
N ASN A 48 -9.47 9.77 -3.44
CA ASN A 48 -9.68 8.80 -4.52
C ASN A 48 -8.65 7.66 -4.43
N TRP A 49 -9.09 6.51 -3.92
CA TRP A 49 -8.26 5.31 -3.77
C TRP A 49 -7.84 4.66 -5.09
N HIS A 50 -8.53 4.95 -6.19
CA HIS A 50 -8.26 4.37 -7.51
C HIS A 50 -7.67 5.40 -8.48
N ILE A 51 -7.10 6.49 -7.96
CA ILE A 51 -6.56 7.57 -8.80
C ILE A 51 -5.36 7.09 -9.62
N ASN A 52 -5.33 7.48 -10.90
CA ASN A 52 -4.20 7.31 -11.79
C ASN A 52 -4.19 8.48 -12.79
N THR A 53 -3.49 9.56 -12.44
CA THR A 53 -3.41 10.78 -13.27
C THR A 53 -2.24 10.77 -14.26
N GLY A 54 -1.40 9.74 -14.24
CA GLY A 54 -0.18 9.67 -15.05
C GLY A 54 1.00 10.50 -14.48
N ASN A 55 0.94 10.92 -13.22
CA ASN A 55 2.03 11.65 -12.55
C ASN A 55 3.14 10.74 -11.95
N GLY A 56 3.10 9.44 -12.22
CA GLY A 56 4.05 8.45 -11.70
C GLY A 56 3.75 7.93 -10.29
N TYR A 57 2.65 8.37 -9.68
CA TYR A 57 2.15 7.90 -8.40
C TYR A 57 0.73 7.37 -8.55
N HIS A 58 0.36 6.41 -7.72
CA HIS A 58 -0.89 5.68 -7.89
C HIS A 58 -1.64 5.48 -6.57
N GLY A 59 -2.97 5.45 -6.69
CA GLY A 59 -3.86 5.09 -5.60
C GLY A 59 -4.02 6.19 -4.54
N GLY A 60 -4.79 5.87 -3.50
CA GLY A 60 -5.22 6.85 -2.48
C GLY A 60 -4.05 7.47 -1.73
N LEU A 61 -3.00 6.70 -1.51
CA LEU A 61 -1.82 7.11 -0.76
C LEU A 61 -0.64 7.51 -1.65
N GLN A 62 -0.88 7.72 -2.95
CA GLN A 62 0.11 8.19 -3.91
C GLN A 62 1.41 7.35 -3.85
N PHE A 63 1.31 6.03 -4.01
CA PHE A 63 2.48 5.17 -4.03
C PHE A 63 3.27 5.31 -5.32
N HIS A 64 4.60 5.39 -5.20
CA HIS A 64 5.50 5.15 -6.32
C HIS A 64 5.52 3.64 -6.65
N PRO A 65 5.53 3.21 -7.93
CA PRO A 65 5.53 1.80 -8.32
C PRO A 65 6.61 0.96 -7.63
N THR A 66 7.84 1.47 -7.55
CA THR A 66 8.94 0.75 -6.90
C THR A 66 8.67 0.53 -5.41
N THR A 67 8.13 1.53 -4.70
CA THR A 67 7.77 1.41 -3.29
C THR A 67 6.63 0.41 -3.13
N TRP A 68 5.59 0.50 -3.96
CA TRP A 68 4.48 -0.45 -3.96
C TRP A 68 4.97 -1.91 -4.00
N HIS A 69 5.86 -2.23 -4.94
CA HIS A 69 6.42 -3.57 -5.05
C HIS A 69 7.39 -3.92 -3.92
N ALA A 70 8.25 -2.99 -3.49
CA ALA A 70 9.22 -3.22 -2.42
C ALA A 70 8.55 -3.58 -1.08
N PHE A 71 7.34 -3.10 -0.84
CA PHE A 71 6.57 -3.37 0.38
C PHE A 71 5.47 -4.44 0.20
N GLY A 72 5.58 -5.24 -0.88
CA GLY A 72 4.74 -6.41 -1.10
C GLY A 72 3.37 -6.12 -1.71
N GLY A 73 3.12 -4.90 -2.21
CA GLY A 73 1.84 -4.57 -2.85
C GLY A 73 1.53 -5.40 -4.10
N GLY A 74 2.56 -5.98 -4.73
CA GLY A 74 2.41 -6.93 -5.83
C GLY A 74 1.59 -8.18 -5.48
N GLU A 75 1.44 -8.52 -4.19
CA GLU A 75 0.56 -9.61 -3.75
C GLU A 75 -0.94 -9.29 -3.90
N PHE A 76 -1.29 -7.99 -3.97
CA PHE A 76 -2.66 -7.51 -4.09
C PHE A 76 -2.99 -7.09 -5.52
N ALA A 77 -2.11 -6.30 -6.13
CA ALA A 77 -2.30 -5.83 -7.50
C ALA A 77 -0.96 -5.40 -8.13
N PRO A 78 -0.86 -5.39 -9.48
CA PRO A 78 0.33 -4.88 -10.17
C PRO A 78 0.65 -3.41 -9.82
N THR A 79 -0.37 -2.59 -9.55
CA THR A 79 -0.20 -1.19 -9.16
C THR A 79 -1.19 -0.81 -8.05
N ALA A 80 -0.85 0.21 -7.25
CA ALA A 80 -1.64 0.60 -6.09
C ALA A 80 -3.09 0.99 -6.44
N TYR A 81 -3.33 1.70 -7.56
CA TYR A 81 -4.68 2.16 -7.93
C TYR A 81 -5.64 1.01 -8.31
N GLN A 82 -5.11 -0.19 -8.56
CA GLN A 82 -5.89 -1.40 -8.84
C GLN A 82 -6.20 -2.20 -7.57
N ALA A 83 -5.54 -1.89 -6.45
CA ALA A 83 -5.77 -2.52 -5.16
C ALA A 83 -6.89 -1.78 -4.40
N THR A 84 -7.61 -2.52 -3.56
CA THR A 84 -8.60 -1.91 -2.67
C THR A 84 -7.96 -0.97 -1.67
N ARG A 85 -8.76 -0.09 -1.07
CA ARG A 85 -8.35 0.79 0.02
C ARG A 85 -7.60 0.02 1.12
N GLU A 86 -8.18 -1.07 1.60
CA GLU A 86 -7.62 -1.85 2.71
C GLU A 86 -6.29 -2.50 2.33
N GLN A 87 -6.17 -3.00 1.09
CA GLN A 87 -4.92 -3.53 0.56
C GLN A 87 -3.83 -2.46 0.49
N GLN A 88 -4.18 -1.24 0.04
CA GLN A 88 -3.23 -0.13 0.03
C GLN A 88 -2.80 0.27 1.44
N ILE A 89 -3.71 0.26 2.42
CA ILE A 89 -3.40 0.52 3.83
C ILE A 89 -2.42 -0.52 4.38
N ILE A 90 -2.58 -1.79 4.05
CA ILE A 90 -1.67 -2.85 4.52
C ILE A 90 -0.25 -2.63 3.98
N VAL A 91 -0.11 -2.25 2.71
CA VAL A 91 1.20 -1.89 2.15
C VAL A 91 1.74 -0.60 2.78
N ALA A 92 0.87 0.35 3.12
CA ALA A 92 1.24 1.58 3.80
C ALA A 92 1.72 1.35 5.22
N GLU A 93 1.09 0.44 5.97
CA GLU A 93 1.52 -0.01 7.28
C GLU A 93 2.90 -0.68 7.22
N ARG A 94 3.17 -1.50 6.21
CA ARG A 94 4.50 -2.08 5.96
C ARG A 94 5.54 -1.02 5.62
N THR A 95 5.16 -0.02 4.82
CA THR A 95 6.02 1.13 4.49
C THR A 95 6.32 1.94 5.75
N LEU A 96 5.31 2.21 6.56
CA LEU A 96 5.41 2.92 7.84
C LEU A 96 6.32 2.18 8.81
N ALA A 97 6.28 0.84 8.81
CA ALA A 97 7.15 0.01 9.66
C ALA A 97 8.64 0.24 9.39
N GLN A 98 9.02 0.50 8.13
CA GLN A 98 10.43 0.65 7.75
C GLN A 98 10.87 2.11 7.61
N GLN A 99 10.01 2.99 7.09
CA GLN A 99 10.36 4.38 6.78
C GLN A 99 9.78 5.38 7.77
N GLY A 100 8.83 4.94 8.61
CA GLY A 100 8.01 5.85 9.41
C GLY A 100 7.17 6.79 8.53
N TRP A 101 6.58 7.80 9.17
CA TRP A 101 5.75 8.80 8.49
C TRP A 101 6.52 9.69 7.50
N GLY A 102 7.84 9.53 7.40
CA GLY A 102 8.69 10.20 6.41
C GLY A 102 8.36 9.81 4.96
N ALA A 103 7.69 8.68 4.73
CA ALA A 103 7.18 8.30 3.42
C ALA A 103 6.09 9.26 2.88
N TRP A 104 5.39 9.96 3.77
CA TRP A 104 4.38 10.99 3.44
C TRP A 104 4.66 12.29 4.19
N PRO A 105 5.76 13.00 3.88
CA PRO A 105 6.35 13.98 4.79
C PRO A 105 5.48 15.24 4.98
N ALA A 106 4.79 15.69 3.93
CA ALA A 106 3.99 16.91 3.95
C ALA A 106 2.62 16.70 4.61
N CYS A 107 1.85 15.73 4.13
CA CYS A 107 0.50 15.47 4.64
C CYS A 107 0.52 14.89 6.06
N SER A 108 1.46 13.99 6.39
CA SER A 108 1.59 13.48 7.75
C SER A 108 1.95 14.59 8.76
N ALA A 109 2.80 15.55 8.37
CA ALA A 109 3.14 16.69 9.22
C ALA A 109 1.95 17.62 9.42
N LYS A 110 1.25 17.96 8.34
CA LYS A 110 0.07 18.85 8.37
C LYS A 110 -1.03 18.34 9.30
N MET A 111 -1.18 17.02 9.39
CA MET A 111 -2.23 16.37 10.17
C MET A 111 -1.74 15.82 11.53
N GLY A 112 -0.47 16.02 11.89
CA GLY A 112 0.07 15.53 13.16
C GLY A 112 0.16 14.02 13.28
N LEU A 113 0.28 13.29 12.16
CA LEU A 113 0.27 11.82 12.18
C LEU A 113 1.53 11.20 12.78
N ARG A 114 2.62 11.97 12.93
CA ARG A 114 3.94 11.47 13.37
C ARG A 114 3.96 10.85 14.77
N GLY A 115 2.91 11.05 15.57
CA GLY A 115 2.74 10.41 16.87
C GLY A 115 2.06 9.03 16.83
N TYR A 116 1.50 8.62 15.69
CA TYR A 116 0.90 7.29 15.52
C TYR A 116 1.96 6.24 15.18
N GLY A 117 1.82 5.07 15.78
CA GLY A 117 2.69 3.92 15.59
C GLY A 117 2.23 2.99 14.48
N VAL A 118 3.05 1.98 14.23
CA VAL A 118 2.82 0.94 13.22
C VAL A 118 1.88 -0.11 13.79
N THR A 119 0.82 -0.40 13.07
CA THR A 119 0.06 -1.65 13.21
C THR A 119 0.29 -2.42 11.94
N LEU A 120 0.80 -3.65 12.02
CA LEU A 120 0.82 -4.52 10.85
C LEU A 120 -0.46 -5.33 10.85
N ARG A 121 -1.46 -4.87 10.11
CA ARG A 121 -2.70 -5.60 9.97
C ARG A 121 -2.42 -6.83 9.10
N ASN A 122 -2.40 -8.00 9.72
CA ASN A 122 -2.39 -9.26 8.99
C ASN A 122 -3.79 -9.40 8.38
N GLN A 123 -3.91 -9.12 7.08
CA GLN A 123 -5.12 -9.13 6.24
C GLN A 123 -6.39 -9.71 6.93
N PRO A 124 -7.37 -8.87 7.27
CA PRO A 124 -8.72 -9.33 7.60
C PRO A 124 -9.80 -8.58 6.83
N VAL A 125 -10.59 -9.38 6.11
CA VAL A 125 -11.97 -9.19 5.62
C VAL A 125 -12.21 -7.86 4.89
N ALA A 126 -12.33 -7.98 3.56
CA ALA A 126 -13.03 -7.02 2.72
C ALA A 126 -14.25 -6.45 3.45
N PRO A 127 -14.60 -5.17 3.32
CA PRO A 127 -15.93 -4.74 3.68
C PRO A 127 -16.89 -5.68 2.95
N ALA A 128 -17.67 -6.47 3.70
CA ALA A 128 -18.89 -7.02 3.17
C ALA A 128 -19.54 -5.85 2.44
N ALA A 129 -19.78 -6.02 1.14
CA ALA A 129 -20.50 -5.07 0.32
C ALA A 129 -21.76 -4.65 1.08
N SER A 130 -21.66 -3.55 1.80
CA SER A 130 -22.76 -2.70 2.18
C SER A 130 -22.82 -1.74 1.01
N ALA A 131 -23.54 -2.10 -0.05
CA ALA A 131 -24.97 -2.26 0.05
C ALA A 131 -25.52 -3.59 -0.52
N PRO A 132 -26.30 -4.36 0.27
CA PRO A 132 -27.61 -4.73 -0.19
C PRO A 132 -28.45 -3.45 -0.21
N ALA A 133 -28.58 -2.82 -1.38
CA ALA A 133 -29.78 -2.03 -1.63
C ALA A 133 -30.91 -3.06 -1.66
N ALA A 134 -31.57 -3.21 -0.52
CA ALA A 134 -32.86 -3.81 -0.42
C ALA A 134 -33.77 -3.11 -1.45
N SER A 135 -34.02 -3.77 -2.58
CA SER A 135 -35.27 -3.61 -3.29
C SER A 135 -36.37 -4.13 -2.37
N THR A 136 -36.85 -3.30 -1.45
CA THR A 136 -38.18 -3.49 -0.87
C THR A 136 -39.21 -3.17 -1.95
N ALA A 137 -39.43 -4.13 -2.84
CA ALA A 137 -40.71 -4.23 -3.54
C ALA A 137 -41.67 -4.96 -2.58
N PRO A 138 -42.73 -4.31 -2.06
CA PRO A 138 -43.72 -5.02 -1.26
C PRO A 138 -44.41 -6.05 -2.14
N SER A 139 -44.26 -7.32 -1.76
CA SER A 139 -45.06 -8.41 -2.29
C SER A 139 -46.37 -8.44 -1.51
N ASN A 140 -47.49 -8.34 -2.21
CA ASN A 140 -48.61 -9.31 -2.26
C ASN A 140 -49.99 -8.60 -2.49
N PRO A 141 -51.09 -9.32 -2.79
CA PRO A 141 -51.53 -9.69 -4.14
C PRO A 141 -52.93 -9.13 -4.46
N ALA A 142 -53.12 -8.59 -5.65
CA ALA A 142 -54.46 -8.35 -6.18
C ALA A 142 -54.65 -9.21 -7.44
N ALA A 143 -55.16 -10.41 -7.22
CA ALA A 143 -55.90 -11.13 -8.23
C ALA A 143 -57.19 -10.36 -8.58
N ALA A 144 -57.63 -10.52 -9.83
CA ALA A 144 -58.85 -9.99 -10.46
C ALA A 144 -58.70 -8.53 -10.94
N LEU A 145 -58.80 -8.19 -12.23
CA LEU A 145 -59.71 -8.66 -13.28
C LEU A 145 -59.07 -8.35 -14.64
N ASN A 146 -58.99 -9.30 -15.58
CA ASN A 146 -59.71 -9.15 -16.85
C ASN A 146 -59.66 -10.43 -17.68
N GLN A 147 -60.85 -10.85 -18.11
CA GLN A 147 -61.09 -12.00 -18.96
C GLN A 147 -60.92 -11.62 -20.43
N SER A 148 -60.68 -12.64 -21.26
CA SER A 148 -61.07 -12.77 -22.68
C SER A 148 -59.96 -12.64 -23.74
N LEU A 149 -59.56 -13.81 -24.26
CA LEU A 149 -59.01 -14.10 -25.60
C LEU A 149 -59.99 -13.63 -26.71
N PRO A 150 -59.56 -13.29 -27.95
CA PRO A 150 -59.11 -14.33 -28.88
C PRO A 150 -58.01 -13.98 -29.91
N LEU A 151 -57.25 -15.04 -30.25
CA LEU A 151 -56.76 -15.51 -31.56
C LEU A 151 -56.49 -14.49 -32.69
N GLY A 152 -55.21 -14.43 -33.10
CA GLY A 152 -54.85 -14.38 -34.53
C GLY A 152 -53.88 -13.29 -34.97
N ALA A 153 -52.60 -13.65 -35.22
CA ALA A 153 -51.81 -13.27 -36.41
C ALA A 153 -50.34 -13.77 -36.27
N PRO A 154 -49.68 -14.21 -37.36
CA PRO A 154 -48.45 -15.00 -37.32
C PRO A 154 -47.15 -14.18 -37.19
N VAL A 155 -46.21 -14.80 -36.48
CA VAL A 155 -44.77 -14.48 -36.45
C VAL A 155 -44.12 -14.80 -37.79
N ALA A 156 -43.84 -13.77 -38.58
CA ALA A 156 -42.90 -13.87 -39.68
C ALA A 156 -42.23 -12.52 -39.87
N GLU A 157 -40.94 -12.56 -40.17
CA GLU A 157 -40.13 -11.46 -40.68
C GLU A 157 -39.49 -10.53 -39.64
N LEU A 158 -38.44 -11.05 -38.97
CA LEU A 158 -37.21 -10.27 -38.78
C LEU A 158 -35.98 -11.20 -38.74
N SER A 159 -35.92 -12.14 -39.69
CA SER A 159 -34.70 -12.89 -40.02
C SER A 159 -34.05 -12.19 -41.21
N SER A 160 -33.11 -11.26 -40.96
CA SER A 160 -32.07 -10.79 -41.92
C SER A 160 -31.22 -9.69 -41.29
N ALA A 161 -30.42 -10.01 -40.25
CA ALA A 161 -29.28 -9.15 -39.83
C ALA A 161 -28.38 -9.86 -38.80
N VAL A 162 -27.95 -11.10 -39.07
CA VAL A 162 -26.84 -11.75 -38.32
C VAL A 162 -25.99 -12.62 -39.25
N GLU A 163 -25.59 -12.07 -40.38
CA GLU A 163 -24.52 -12.62 -41.22
C GLU A 163 -23.43 -11.56 -41.34
N ASP A 164 -22.54 -11.48 -40.34
CA ASP A 164 -21.10 -11.27 -40.51
C ASP A 164 -20.41 -11.28 -39.13
N PHE A 165 -20.19 -12.45 -38.55
CA PHE A 165 -19.17 -12.61 -37.51
C PHE A 165 -18.64 -14.05 -37.58
N ASN A 166 -17.56 -14.24 -38.33
CA ASN A 166 -16.85 -15.51 -38.46
C ASN A 166 -15.67 -15.54 -37.46
N PRO A 167 -15.74 -16.30 -36.35
CA PRO A 167 -14.72 -16.30 -35.30
C PRO A 167 -13.49 -17.19 -35.60
N THR A 168 -13.22 -17.55 -36.87
CA THR A 168 -12.21 -18.58 -37.21
C THR A 168 -10.88 -18.05 -37.78
N GLN A 169 -10.58 -16.74 -37.69
CA GLN A 169 -9.38 -16.13 -38.31
C GLN A 169 -8.43 -15.41 -37.34
N LEU A 170 -8.12 -16.03 -36.20
CA LEU A 170 -6.99 -15.64 -35.34
C LEU A 170 -6.23 -16.88 -34.85
N SER A 171 -5.95 -17.79 -35.78
CA SER A 171 -4.96 -18.86 -35.58
C SER A 171 -4.14 -18.98 -36.86
N SER A 172 -3.07 -18.19 -36.94
CA SER A 172 -1.89 -18.41 -37.79
C SER A 172 -0.92 -17.23 -37.65
N ASN A 173 -0.15 -17.20 -36.57
CA ASN A 173 1.23 -16.69 -36.62
C ASN A 173 2.05 -17.41 -35.55
N ALA A 174 2.14 -18.73 -35.74
CA ALA A 174 3.24 -19.51 -35.20
C ALA A 174 4.48 -19.21 -36.06
N VAL A 175 5.32 -18.30 -35.61
CA VAL A 175 6.74 -18.32 -35.98
C VAL A 175 7.44 -19.14 -34.91
N ALA A 176 7.83 -20.33 -35.33
CA ALA A 176 8.56 -21.30 -34.56
C ALA A 176 9.95 -20.79 -34.12
N SER A 177 10.28 -21.17 -32.89
CA SER A 177 11.61 -21.51 -32.38
C SER A 177 12.72 -21.69 -33.42
N GLN A 178 13.76 -20.87 -33.31
CA GLN A 178 15.16 -21.19 -33.62
C GLN A 178 16.03 -20.35 -32.63
N VAL A 179 16.68 -20.96 -31.61
CA VAL A 179 18.15 -21.25 -31.55
C VAL A 179 18.97 -19.95 -31.34
N LEU A 180 19.79 -19.67 -30.32
CA LEU A 180 20.58 -20.39 -29.29
C LEU A 180 21.07 -19.38 -28.19
N PRO A 181 21.71 -19.83 -27.09
CA PRO A 181 22.08 -19.03 -25.91
C PRO A 181 23.55 -18.53 -25.91
N ALA A 182 23.75 -17.24 -25.63
CA ALA A 182 24.98 -16.56 -25.18
C ALA A 182 24.58 -15.07 -25.00
N GLU A 183 24.85 -14.30 -23.94
CA GLU A 183 25.99 -14.27 -23.03
C GLU A 183 25.52 -13.90 -21.61
N ILE A 184 25.82 -14.79 -20.67
CA ILE A 184 26.12 -14.46 -19.27
C ILE A 184 27.62 -14.17 -19.27
N ASP A 185 28.07 -12.92 -19.47
CA ASP A 185 29.37 -12.41 -19.01
C ASP A 185 29.54 -10.90 -19.32
N SER A 186 29.07 -10.01 -18.45
CA SER A 186 29.51 -8.59 -18.49
C SER A 186 29.20 -7.76 -17.24
N ALA A 187 28.60 -8.34 -16.20
CA ALA A 187 28.36 -7.63 -14.94
C ALA A 187 29.40 -7.93 -13.84
N VAL A 188 30.27 -8.92 -14.04
CA VAL A 188 31.29 -9.29 -13.04
C VAL A 188 32.64 -8.58 -13.22
N ASN A 189 32.90 -7.95 -14.37
CA ASN A 189 34.15 -7.21 -14.63
C ASN A 189 34.12 -5.71 -14.26
N PHE A 190 33.04 -5.20 -13.67
CA PHE A 190 32.96 -3.78 -13.23
C PHE A 190 33.22 -3.59 -11.73
N LEU A 191 33.48 -4.66 -10.97
CA LEU A 191 33.74 -4.60 -9.52
C LEU A 191 35.21 -4.75 -9.13
N GLU A 192 36.14 -4.91 -10.08
CA GLU A 192 37.59 -5.03 -9.80
C GLU A 192 38.43 -3.79 -10.18
N GLU A 193 37.81 -2.71 -10.67
CA GLU A 193 38.53 -1.45 -10.98
C GLU A 193 38.43 -0.38 -9.87
N ILE A 194 37.68 -0.63 -8.79
CA ILE A 194 37.56 0.30 -7.64
C ILE A 194 38.48 -0.05 -6.46
N ALA A 195 39.25 -1.15 -6.55
CA ALA A 195 40.14 -1.64 -5.49
C ALA A 195 41.65 -1.50 -5.81
N GLY A 196 42.03 -0.81 -6.89
CA GLY A 196 43.40 -0.84 -7.44
C GLY A 196 44.18 0.47 -7.46
N SER A 197 43.68 1.59 -6.92
CA SER A 197 44.44 2.85 -6.92
C SER A 197 45.34 3.00 -5.70
N SER A 198 46.52 2.40 -5.85
CA SER A 198 47.83 2.73 -5.29
C SER A 198 47.93 3.90 -4.29
N LEU A 199 48.41 3.59 -3.09
CA LEU A 199 49.16 4.50 -2.22
C LEU A 199 50.41 5.03 -2.95
N PRO A 200 50.87 6.26 -2.64
CA PRO A 200 52.30 6.54 -2.62
C PRO A 200 52.81 6.70 -1.17
N THR A 201 53.86 5.95 -0.91
CA THR A 201 54.86 6.15 0.15
C THR A 201 55.65 7.43 -0.15
N PHE A 202 55.71 8.37 0.78
CA PHE A 202 56.89 9.11 1.28
C PHE A 202 56.45 10.30 2.14
#